data_AF-A0A4Y9XR25-F1
#
_entry.id   AF-A0A4Y9XR25-F1
#
_cell.length_a   1.000
_cell.length_b   1.000
_cell.length_c   1.000
_cell.angle_alpha   90.00
_cell.angle_beta   90.00
_cell.angle_gamma   90.00
#
_symmetry.space_group_name_H-M   'P 1'
#
loop_
_entity.id
_entity.type
_entity.pdbx_description
1 polymer ?
#
loop_
_entity_poly.entity_id
_entity_poly.type
_entity_poly.pdbx_seq_one_letter_code
_entity_poly.pdbx_strand_id
1 'polypeptide(L)'
;MVPSDPTAFYEVERPDDMLTLAVEYDVYTIQKALFYTIATHANLQHDEPEGLVPGVSAPKDAEPVEPSPANQFNLSPELTKRCQRLLDDLVAHFTPILFTVATAGHMACTDVFAEQWMPLVIQPALENSGLCRPLETLQTIIDLDWKAQGVCEECVRDKREEWKEEQGTVWEKMNGWLGLSEKQ
;
A
#
# COMPACT_ATOMS: atom_id res chain seq x y z
N MET A 1 17.89 -0.26 -1.35
CA MET A 1 17.55 -0.64 0.04
C MET A 1 16.09 -0.30 0.26
N VAL A 2 15.29 -1.29 0.66
CA VAL A 2 13.95 -1.06 1.22
C VAL A 2 14.16 -0.30 2.53
N PRO A 3 13.38 0.74 2.81
CA PRO A 3 13.42 1.41 4.10
C PRO A 3 13.19 0.37 5.20
N SER A 4 14.07 0.28 6.19
CA SER A 4 13.90 -0.65 7.32
C SER A 4 12.62 -0.36 8.13
N ASP A 5 12.09 0.85 7.96
CA ASP A 5 10.78 1.27 8.39
C ASP A 5 10.14 2.07 7.24
N PRO A 6 9.15 1.52 6.51
CA PRO A 6 8.43 2.26 5.48
C PRO A 6 7.75 3.51 6.04
N THR A 7 7.57 3.61 7.36
CA THR A 7 6.94 4.74 8.03
C THR A 7 7.82 5.95 8.29
N ALA A 8 9.14 5.80 8.18
CA ALA A 8 10.10 6.87 8.44
C ALA A 8 9.96 8.08 7.50
N PHE A 9 9.31 7.93 6.34
CA PHE A 9 9.09 9.05 5.41
C PHE A 9 7.82 9.85 5.70
N TYR A 10 7.01 9.45 6.69
CA TYR A 10 5.78 10.15 7.05
C TYR A 10 6.03 11.34 7.98
N GLU A 11 7.20 11.45 8.59
CA GLU A 11 7.57 12.59 9.44
C GLU A 11 7.97 13.84 8.64
N VAL A 12 7.94 13.77 7.30
CA VAL A 12 8.36 14.84 6.43
C VAL A 12 7.28 15.94 6.37
N GLU A 13 7.62 17.13 6.88
CA GLU A 13 6.80 18.32 6.69
C GLU A 13 6.73 18.70 5.20
N ARG A 14 5.52 18.68 4.61
CA ARG A 14 5.23 19.11 3.22
C ARG A 14 5.93 18.26 2.14
N PRO A 15 5.59 16.96 2.02
CA PRO A 15 6.21 16.06 1.05
C PRO A 15 5.94 16.46 -0.42
N ASP A 16 4.89 17.23 -0.69
CA ASP A 16 4.54 17.79 -2.00
C ASP A 16 5.56 18.81 -2.52
N ASP A 17 5.95 19.76 -1.66
CA ASP A 17 7.01 20.72 -1.96
C ASP A 17 8.33 19.98 -2.17
N MET A 18 8.64 19.01 -1.30
CA MET A 18 9.86 18.22 -1.42
C MET A 18 9.90 17.38 -2.68
N LEU A 19 8.78 16.77 -3.09
CA LEU A 19 8.72 16.03 -4.36
C LEU A 19 8.94 16.97 -5.54
N THR A 20 8.31 18.15 -5.51
CA THR A 20 8.45 19.16 -6.56
C THR A 20 9.92 19.56 -6.71
N LEU A 21 10.58 19.91 -5.61
CA LEU A 21 12.01 20.27 -5.61
C LEU A 21 12.90 19.08 -6.01
N ALA A 22 12.61 17.88 -5.52
CA ALA A 22 13.41 16.70 -5.85
C ALA A 22 13.36 16.38 -7.34
N VAL A 23 12.22 16.61 -8.00
CA VAL A 23 12.08 16.44 -9.45
C VAL A 23 12.73 17.61 -10.21
N GLU A 24 12.54 18.85 -9.76
CA GLU A 24 13.13 20.05 -10.40
C GLU A 24 14.67 20.03 -10.39
N TYR A 25 15.28 19.53 -9.31
CA TYR A 25 16.73 19.48 -9.13
C TYR A 25 17.33 18.08 -9.35
N ASP A 26 16.59 17.14 -9.95
CA ASP A 26 17.07 15.78 -10.28
C ASP A 26 17.64 15.00 -9.06
N VAL A 27 17.06 15.18 -7.88
CA VAL A 27 17.47 14.48 -6.64
C VAL A 27 16.84 13.09 -6.57
N TYR A 28 17.30 12.17 -7.43
CA TYR A 28 16.69 10.85 -7.62
C TYR A 28 16.65 9.97 -6.37
N THR A 29 17.58 10.15 -5.44
CA THR A 29 17.72 9.31 -4.24
C THR A 29 16.50 9.33 -3.31
N ILE A 30 15.75 10.43 -3.31
CA ILE A 30 14.56 10.62 -2.44
C ILE A 30 13.25 10.61 -3.21
N GLN A 31 13.28 10.75 -4.54
CA GLN A 31 12.07 10.83 -5.36
C GLN A 31 11.16 9.61 -5.17
N LYS A 32 11.72 8.39 -5.16
CA LYS A 32 10.92 7.17 -5.01
C LYS A 32 10.13 7.15 -3.70
N ALA A 33 10.76 7.52 -2.60
CA ALA A 33 10.10 7.58 -1.29
C ALA A 33 9.01 8.66 -1.26
N LEU A 34 9.29 9.84 -1.79
CA LEU A 34 8.32 10.94 -1.84
C LEU A 34 7.12 10.61 -2.75
N PHE A 35 7.36 9.98 -3.90
CA PHE A 35 6.31 9.49 -4.77
C PHE A 35 5.44 8.44 -4.07
N TYR A 36 6.05 7.49 -3.34
CA TYR A 36 5.30 6.52 -2.55
C TYR A 36 4.41 7.21 -1.52
N THR A 37 5.00 8.03 -0.65
CA THR A 37 4.29 8.72 0.44
C THR A 37 3.09 9.51 -0.11
N ILE A 38 3.29 10.28 -1.17
CA ILE A 38 2.20 11.06 -1.76
C ILE A 38 1.16 10.14 -2.40
N ALA A 39 1.56 9.18 -3.22
CA ALA A 39 0.62 8.31 -3.93
C ALA A 39 -0.29 7.54 -2.96
N THR A 40 0.23 7.10 -1.81
CA THR A 40 -0.51 6.22 -0.89
C THR A 40 -1.15 6.93 0.32
N HIS A 41 -0.75 8.17 0.62
CA HIS A 41 -1.27 8.95 1.76
C HIS A 41 -1.98 10.25 1.38
N ALA A 42 -1.91 10.70 0.12
CA ALA A 42 -2.54 11.97 -0.27
C ALA A 42 -4.07 11.92 -0.49
N ASN A 43 -4.72 10.77 -0.28
CA ASN A 43 -6.13 10.54 -0.66
C ASN A 43 -6.44 11.10 -2.06
N LEU A 44 -5.55 10.83 -3.03
CA LEU A 44 -5.80 11.14 -4.43
C LEU A 44 -7.09 10.42 -4.81
N GLN A 45 -8.06 11.14 -5.38
CA GLN A 45 -9.38 10.60 -5.71
C GLN A 45 -9.21 9.29 -6.50
N HIS A 46 -9.53 8.18 -5.84
CA HIS A 46 -9.66 6.90 -6.50
C HIS A 46 -11.13 6.78 -6.92
N ASP A 47 -11.37 6.62 -8.22
CA ASP A 47 -12.66 6.09 -8.68
C ASP A 47 -12.73 4.64 -8.18
N GLU A 48 -13.26 4.43 -6.98
CA GLU A 48 -13.58 3.08 -6.51
C GLU A 48 -14.55 2.44 -7.52
N PRO A 49 -14.29 1.22 -8.01
CA PRO A 49 -15.26 0.54 -8.85
C PRO A 49 -16.51 0.24 -8.02
N GLU A 50 -17.59 0.99 -8.26
CA GLU A 50 -18.92 0.74 -7.70
C GLU A 50 -19.33 -0.72 -7.97
N GLY A 51 -19.23 -1.62 -6.99
CA GLY A 51 -19.61 -3.01 -7.28
C GLY A 51 -19.55 -4.10 -6.21
N LEU A 52 -19.11 -3.85 -4.96
CA LEU A 52 -18.93 -4.97 -4.00
C LEU A 52 -19.64 -4.87 -2.65
N VAL A 53 -20.56 -3.92 -2.45
CA VAL A 53 -21.43 -3.92 -1.25
C VAL A 53 -22.84 -4.43 -1.56
N PRO A 54 -23.23 -5.65 -1.12
CA PRO A 54 -24.62 -6.06 -1.13
C PRO A 54 -25.37 -5.38 0.03
N GLY A 55 -26.13 -4.35 -0.30
CA GLY A 55 -27.41 -4.02 0.34
C GLY A 55 -27.38 -3.27 1.66
N VAL A 56 -27.35 -1.93 1.59
CA VAL A 56 -28.11 -1.07 2.53
C VAL A 56 -28.72 0.07 1.71
N SER A 57 -30.05 0.16 1.72
CA SER A 57 -30.80 1.22 1.05
C SER A 57 -30.57 2.57 1.73
N ALA A 58 -30.12 3.57 0.98
CA ALA A 58 -29.97 4.96 1.43
C ALA A 58 -31.31 5.70 1.50
N PRO A 59 -31.57 6.53 2.53
CA PRO A 59 -32.51 7.62 2.43
C PRO A 59 -31.86 8.80 1.68
N LYS A 60 -32.63 9.36 0.75
CA LYS A 60 -32.34 10.63 0.07
C LYS A 60 -32.48 11.77 1.07
N ASP A 61 -31.41 12.51 1.31
CA ASP A 61 -31.44 13.97 1.49
C ASP A 61 -30.01 14.48 1.30
N ALA A 62 -29.81 15.28 0.26
CA ALA A 62 -28.52 15.86 -0.11
C ALA A 62 -28.33 17.17 0.65
N GLU A 63 -27.50 17.17 1.68
CA GLU A 63 -26.89 18.40 2.20
C GLU A 63 -25.66 18.79 1.36
N PRO A 64 -25.31 20.08 1.28
CA PRO A 64 -24.17 20.54 0.50
C PRO A 64 -22.89 20.01 1.14
N VAL A 65 -22.19 19.13 0.42
CA VAL A 65 -20.89 18.59 0.81
C VAL A 65 -19.91 19.77 0.95
N GLU A 66 -19.56 20.10 2.19
CA GLU A 66 -18.43 20.99 2.47
C GLU A 66 -17.19 20.44 1.78
N PRO A 67 -16.29 21.29 1.24
CA PRO A 67 -15.08 20.81 0.58
C PRO A 67 -14.27 19.97 1.58
N SER A 68 -14.25 18.66 1.37
CA SER A 68 -13.39 17.73 2.09
C SER A 68 -11.96 18.29 2.13
N PRO A 69 -11.18 18.04 3.18
CA PRO A 69 -9.76 18.43 3.29
C PRO A 69 -8.84 17.75 2.25
N ALA A 70 -9.40 17.23 1.15
CA ALA A 70 -8.80 16.41 0.11
C ALA A 70 -7.81 17.15 -0.83
N ASN A 71 -7.39 18.37 -0.49
CA ASN A 71 -6.38 19.14 -1.23
C ASN A 71 -5.18 19.50 -0.34
N GLN A 72 -4.72 18.57 0.51
CA GLN A 72 -3.56 18.83 1.39
C GLN A 72 -2.23 19.01 0.64
N PHE A 73 -2.15 18.59 -0.62
CA PHE A 73 -0.90 18.60 -1.40
C PHE A 73 -1.03 19.50 -2.63
N ASN A 74 -0.15 20.51 -2.75
CA ASN A 74 -0.09 21.45 -3.87
C ASN A 74 0.85 20.93 -4.96
N LEU A 75 0.47 19.82 -5.60
CA LEU A 75 1.26 19.22 -6.68
C LEU A 75 0.90 19.82 -8.04
N SER A 76 1.89 19.89 -8.93
CA SER A 76 1.64 20.20 -10.32
C SER A 76 0.78 19.10 -10.98
N PRO A 77 -0.06 19.41 -11.99
CA PRO A 77 -0.92 18.42 -12.63
C PRO A 77 -0.14 17.21 -13.20
N GLU A 78 1.11 17.42 -13.62
CA GLU A 78 1.96 16.34 -14.12
C GLU A 78 2.42 15.40 -12.99
N LEU A 79 2.83 15.95 -11.85
CA LEU A 79 3.21 15.15 -10.69
C LEU A 79 2.00 14.40 -10.10
N THR A 80 0.83 15.03 -10.05
CA THR A 80 -0.42 14.37 -9.65
C THR A 80 -0.72 13.17 -10.54
N LYS A 81 -0.60 13.31 -11.87
CA LYS A 81 -0.78 12.19 -12.81
C LYS A 81 0.26 11.08 -12.64
N ARG A 82 1.50 11.41 -12.27
CA ARG A 82 2.53 10.40 -11.97
C ARG A 82 2.22 9.66 -10.67
N CYS A 83 1.76 10.37 -9.63
CA CYS A 83 1.34 9.74 -8.38
C CYS A 83 0.11 8.85 -8.55
N GLN A 84 -0.88 9.28 -9.34
CA GLN A 84 -2.05 8.46 -9.63
C GLN A 84 -1.67 7.18 -10.38
N ARG A 85 -0.86 7.28 -11.44
CA ARG A 85 -0.37 6.09 -12.16
C ARG A 85 0.41 5.13 -11.26
N LEU A 86 1.28 5.67 -10.40
CA LEU A 86 1.99 4.86 -9.42
C LEU A 86 1.02 4.14 -8.48
N LEU A 87 -0.01 4.82 -7.98
CA LEU A 87 -1.02 4.22 -7.14
C LEU A 87 -1.76 3.09 -7.87
N ASP A 88 -2.17 3.31 -9.12
CA ASP A 88 -2.84 2.29 -9.94
C ASP A 88 -1.93 1.05 -10.14
N ASP A 89 -0.64 1.26 -10.43
CA ASP A 89 0.34 0.17 -10.58
C ASP A 89 0.56 -0.60 -9.27
N LEU A 90 0.62 0.11 -8.13
CA LEU A 90 0.73 -0.50 -6.80
C LEU A 90 -0.49 -1.36 -6.49
N VAL A 91 -1.70 -0.83 -6.69
CA VAL A 91 -2.96 -1.55 -6.45
C VAL A 91 -3.06 -2.76 -7.38
N ALA A 92 -2.75 -2.61 -8.67
CA ALA A 92 -2.79 -3.69 -9.64
C ALA A 92 -1.84 -4.85 -9.28
N HIS A 93 -0.64 -4.53 -8.80
CA HIS A 93 0.33 -5.54 -8.35
C HIS A 93 -0.07 -6.19 -7.02
N PHE A 94 -0.57 -5.41 -6.07
CA PHE A 94 -0.81 -5.88 -4.70
C PHE A 94 -2.15 -6.59 -4.50
N THR A 95 -3.19 -6.21 -5.24
CA THR A 95 -4.52 -6.85 -5.18
C THR A 95 -4.44 -8.38 -5.24
N PRO A 96 -3.78 -9.02 -6.22
CA PRO A 96 -3.70 -10.49 -6.25
C PRO A 96 -2.93 -11.08 -5.06
N ILE A 97 -1.96 -10.35 -4.50
CA ILE A 97 -1.19 -10.79 -3.34
C ILE A 97 -2.09 -10.79 -2.09
N LEU A 98 -2.86 -9.71 -1.89
CA LEU A 98 -3.71 -9.56 -0.71
C LEU A 98 -4.89 -10.55 -0.72
N PHE A 99 -5.52 -10.76 -1.87
CA PHE A 99 -6.71 -11.62 -1.99
C PHE A 99 -6.39 -13.11 -2.22
N THR A 100 -5.11 -13.47 -2.36
CA THR A 100 -4.70 -14.87 -2.37
C THR A 100 -4.30 -15.31 -0.97
N VAL A 101 -5.00 -16.31 -0.45
CA VAL A 101 -4.67 -16.91 0.86
C VAL A 101 -3.25 -17.48 0.82
N ALA A 102 -2.45 -17.14 1.84
CA ALA A 102 -1.10 -17.66 2.00
C ALA A 102 -1.09 -19.17 2.26
N THR A 103 -0.13 -19.88 1.68
CA THR A 103 0.04 -21.34 1.85
C THR A 103 1.32 -21.66 2.62
N ALA A 104 1.27 -22.59 3.57
CA ALA A 104 2.43 -23.02 4.33
C ALA A 104 2.98 -24.37 3.85
N GLY A 105 4.21 -24.70 4.28
CA GLY A 105 4.82 -26.03 4.06
C GLY A 105 4.08 -27.16 4.78
N HIS A 106 3.31 -26.85 5.82
CA HIS A 106 2.48 -27.81 6.56
C HIS A 106 0.99 -27.55 6.31
N MET A 107 0.24 -28.61 5.97
CA MET A 107 -1.19 -28.51 5.65
C MET A 107 -2.01 -27.89 6.79
N ALA A 108 -1.78 -28.30 8.03
CA ALA A 108 -2.46 -27.73 9.19
C ALA A 108 -2.21 -26.22 9.37
N CYS A 109 -1.02 -25.72 8.99
CA CYS A 109 -0.71 -24.29 9.01
C CYS A 109 -1.42 -23.55 7.86
N THR A 110 -1.56 -24.19 6.70
CA THR A 110 -2.34 -23.66 5.56
C THR A 110 -3.81 -23.52 5.93
N ASP A 111 -4.37 -24.48 6.67
CA ASP A 111 -5.76 -24.40 7.14
C ASP A 111 -5.96 -23.20 8.08
N VAL A 112 -5.00 -22.95 9.00
CA VAL A 112 -5.01 -21.75 9.87
C VAL A 112 -4.98 -20.47 9.03
N PHE A 113 -4.11 -20.38 8.02
CA PHE A 113 -4.12 -19.23 7.12
C PHE A 113 -5.47 -19.09 6.42
N ALA A 114 -6.03 -20.15 5.84
CA ALA A 114 -7.32 -20.08 5.16
C ALA A 114 -8.46 -19.60 6.05
N GLU A 115 -8.50 -20.01 7.31
CA GLU A 115 -9.52 -19.59 8.27
C GLU A 115 -9.32 -18.15 8.75
N GLN A 116 -8.07 -17.75 9.01
CA GLN A 116 -7.75 -16.47 9.64
C GLN A 116 -7.44 -15.33 8.65
N TRP A 117 -7.22 -15.63 7.37
CA TRP A 117 -6.84 -14.62 6.38
C TRP A 117 -7.90 -13.53 6.20
N MET A 118 -9.17 -13.92 6.08
CA MET A 118 -10.25 -12.96 5.91
C MET A 118 -10.37 -11.98 7.11
N PRO A 119 -10.50 -12.44 8.37
CA PRO A 119 -10.66 -11.54 9.50
C PRO A 119 -9.38 -10.80 9.91
N LEU A 120 -8.19 -11.38 9.72
CA LEU A 120 -6.93 -10.77 10.19
C LEU A 120 -6.18 -9.98 9.12
N VAL A 121 -6.42 -10.25 7.84
CA VAL A 121 -5.67 -9.63 6.73
C VAL A 121 -6.59 -8.84 5.82
N ILE A 122 -7.59 -9.47 5.21
CA ILE A 122 -8.43 -8.81 4.19
C ILE A 122 -9.26 -7.71 4.82
N GLN A 123 -10.02 -8.02 5.88
CA GLN A 123 -10.93 -7.04 6.48
C GLN A 123 -10.20 -5.80 7.01
N PRO A 124 -9.11 -5.91 7.81
CA PRO A 124 -8.36 -4.74 8.25
C PRO A 124 -7.74 -3.94 7.10
N ALA A 125 -7.31 -4.61 6.03
CA ALA A 125 -6.78 -3.93 4.85
C ALA A 125 -7.86 -3.13 4.10
N LEU A 126 -9.10 -3.62 4.03
CA LEU A 126 -10.21 -2.86 3.44
C LEU A 126 -10.59 -1.65 4.29
N GLU A 127 -10.63 -1.82 5.61
CA GLU A 127 -11.02 -0.75 6.56
C GLU A 127 -10.01 0.41 6.62
N ASN A 128 -8.72 0.13 6.38
CA ASN A 128 -7.63 1.11 6.51
C ASN A 128 -6.98 1.52 5.18
N SER A 129 -7.65 1.28 4.06
CA SER A 129 -7.12 1.55 2.71
C SER A 129 -5.78 0.85 2.44
N GLY A 130 -5.58 -0.34 3.02
CA GLY A 130 -4.39 -1.17 2.90
C GLY A 130 -4.09 -1.64 1.46
N LEU A 131 -5.12 -1.76 0.61
CA LEU A 131 -4.94 -2.01 -0.83
C LEU A 131 -4.07 -0.95 -1.51
N CYS A 132 -4.20 0.30 -1.09
CA CYS A 132 -3.43 1.43 -1.59
C CYS A 132 -2.05 1.53 -0.93
N ARG A 133 -1.78 0.73 0.11
CA ARG A 133 -0.61 0.81 1.00
C ARG A 133 0.05 -0.57 1.13
N PRO A 134 0.64 -1.10 0.05
CA PRO A 134 1.14 -2.47 0.02
C PRO A 134 2.27 -2.74 1.01
N LEU A 135 3.20 -1.80 1.18
CA LEU A 135 4.34 -2.01 2.09
C LEU A 135 3.90 -2.07 3.55
N GLU A 136 3.00 -1.17 3.94
CA GLU A 136 2.41 -1.09 5.28
C GLU A 136 1.51 -2.28 5.57
N THR A 137 0.74 -2.72 4.58
CA THR A 137 -0.13 -3.89 4.72
C THR A 137 0.70 -5.16 4.87
N LEU A 138 1.74 -5.36 4.05
CA LEU A 138 2.68 -6.47 4.22
C LEU A 138 3.36 -6.44 5.58
N GLN A 139 3.76 -5.26 6.07
CA GLN A 139 4.35 -5.11 7.40
C GLN A 139 3.37 -5.53 8.49
N THR A 140 2.11 -5.11 8.38
CA THR A 140 1.05 -5.51 9.30
C THR A 140 0.86 -7.03 9.31
N ILE A 141 0.85 -7.67 8.13
CA ILE A 141 0.75 -9.14 8.00
C ILE A 141 1.96 -9.84 8.67
N ILE A 142 3.17 -9.31 8.50
CA ILE A 142 4.41 -9.83 9.10
C ILE A 142 4.35 -9.77 10.63
N ASP A 143 3.83 -8.67 11.16
CA ASP A 143 3.82 -8.36 12.60
C ASP A 143 2.72 -9.10 13.37
N LEU A 144 1.73 -9.67 12.67
CA LEU A 144 0.74 -10.55 13.29
C LEU A 144 1.41 -11.73 14.01
N ASP A 145 0.87 -12.07 15.19
CA ASP A 145 1.31 -13.24 15.95
C ASP A 145 0.65 -14.52 15.41
N TRP A 146 1.11 -14.95 14.25
CA TRP A 146 0.66 -16.18 13.60
C TRP A 146 0.90 -17.42 14.46
N LYS A 147 1.88 -17.39 15.37
CA LYS A 147 2.14 -18.49 16.30
C LYS A 147 1.01 -18.63 17.32
N ALA A 148 0.51 -17.51 17.85
CA ALA A 148 -0.68 -17.50 18.70
C ALA A 148 -1.95 -17.97 17.95
N GLN A 149 -2.01 -17.80 16.63
CA GLN A 149 -3.11 -18.32 15.80
C GLN A 149 -3.00 -19.82 15.48
N GLY A 150 -1.88 -20.47 15.83
CA GLY A 150 -1.68 -21.91 15.64
C GLY A 150 -0.72 -22.30 14.50
N VAL A 151 -0.07 -21.33 13.85
CA VAL A 151 0.97 -21.59 12.85
C VAL A 151 2.27 -22.01 13.55
N CYS A 152 2.95 -23.05 13.05
CA CYS A 152 4.21 -23.49 13.63
C CYS A 152 5.34 -22.48 13.37
N GLU A 153 6.36 -22.48 14.24
CA GLU A 153 7.46 -21.50 14.19
C GLU A 153 8.24 -21.49 12.87
N GLU A 154 8.41 -22.66 12.26
CA GLU A 154 9.03 -22.79 10.93
C GLU A 154 8.22 -22.06 9.86
N CYS A 155 6.92 -22.35 9.74
CA CYS A 155 6.07 -21.71 8.74
C CYS A 155 5.89 -20.20 8.99
N VAL A 156 5.91 -19.75 10.26
CA VAL A 156 5.93 -18.31 10.58
C VAL A 156 7.20 -17.65 10.07
N ARG A 157 8.37 -18.26 10.33
CA ARG A 157 9.65 -17.72 9.87
C ARG A 157 9.70 -17.61 8.35
N ASP A 158 9.37 -18.71 7.67
CA ASP A 158 9.47 -18.78 6.21
C ASP A 158 8.50 -17.78 5.55
N LYS A 159 7.28 -17.62 6.10
CA LYS A 159 6.34 -16.61 5.58
C LYS A 159 6.75 -15.18 5.85
N ARG A 160 7.35 -14.90 7.00
CA ARG A 160 7.90 -13.57 7.28
C ARG A 160 9.05 -13.21 6.33
N GLU A 161 9.84 -14.19 5.90
CA GLU A 161 10.87 -13.98 4.88
C GLU A 161 10.23 -13.70 3.52
N GLU A 162 9.29 -14.53 3.07
CA GLU A 162 8.56 -14.36 1.82
C GLU A 162 7.87 -12.98 1.70
N TRP A 163 7.16 -12.54 2.74
CA TRP A 163 6.50 -11.23 2.72
C TRP A 163 7.48 -10.06 2.75
N LYS A 164 8.65 -10.21 3.38
CA LYS A 164 9.72 -9.19 3.33
C LYS A 164 10.37 -9.12 1.96
N GLU A 165 10.57 -10.25 1.31
CA GLU A 165 11.02 -10.30 -0.09
C GLU A 165 9.99 -9.65 -1.02
N GLU A 166 8.70 -9.83 -0.76
CA GLU A 166 7.64 -9.17 -1.52
C GLU A 166 7.66 -7.64 -1.32
N GLN A 167 7.85 -7.15 -0.09
CA GLN A 167 8.07 -5.71 0.16
C GLN A 167 9.25 -5.18 -0.68
N GLY A 168 10.35 -5.94 -0.76
CA GLY A 168 11.49 -5.60 -1.61
C GLY A 168 11.14 -5.60 -3.10
N THR A 169 10.39 -6.59 -3.55
CA THR A 169 9.95 -6.70 -4.94
C THR A 169 9.09 -5.50 -5.34
N VAL A 170 8.11 -5.11 -4.52
CA VAL A 170 7.29 -3.91 -4.73
C VAL A 170 8.17 -2.67 -4.83
N TRP A 171 9.10 -2.49 -3.89
CA TRP A 171 9.98 -1.32 -3.84
C TRP A 171 10.93 -1.20 -5.05
N GLU A 172 11.38 -2.32 -5.60
CA GLU A 172 12.22 -2.32 -6.79
C GLU A 172 11.41 -2.11 -8.08
N LYS A 173 10.20 -2.68 -8.18
CA LYS A 173 9.29 -2.45 -9.31
C LYS A 173 8.92 -0.98 -9.48
N MET A 174 8.81 -0.25 -8.38
CA MET A 174 8.57 1.20 -8.39
C MET A 174 9.60 2.00 -9.20
N ASN A 175 10.87 1.56 -9.26
CA ASN A 175 11.86 2.23 -10.11
C ASN A 175 11.42 2.19 -11.58
N GLY A 176 10.91 1.03 -12.03
CA GLY A 176 10.39 0.84 -13.38
C GLY A 176 9.11 1.63 -13.64
N TRP A 177 8.14 1.57 -12.72
CA TRP A 177 6.87 2.30 -12.85
C TRP A 177 7.05 3.82 -12.90
N LEU A 178 7.98 4.35 -12.09
CA LEU A 178 8.28 5.77 -12.05
C LEU A 178 9.25 6.23 -13.15
N GLY A 179 9.88 5.29 -13.88
CA GLY A 179 10.94 5.59 -14.83
C GLY A 179 12.20 6.16 -14.18
N LEU A 180 12.44 5.84 -12.91
CA LEU A 180 13.64 6.21 -12.15
C LEU A 180 14.76 5.21 -12.45
N SER A 181 15.12 5.08 -13.72
CA SER A 181 16.32 4.37 -14.10
C SER A 181 17.48 5.34 -13.95
N GLU A 182 18.41 5.07 -13.03
CA GLU A 182 19.67 5.80 -12.94
C GLU A 182 20.31 5.84 -14.33
N LYS A 183 20.41 7.03 -14.93
CA LYS A 183 21.42 7.22 -15.97
C LYS A 183 22.77 7.10 -15.26
N GLN A 184 23.38 5.93 -15.34
CA GLN A 184 24.80 5.74 -15.04
C GLN A 184 25.65 6.65 -15.92
#